data_AF-A0A6J7LFV9-F1
#
_entry.id   AF-A0A6J7LFV9-F1
#
_cell.length_a   1.000
_cell.length_b   1.000
_cell.length_c   1.000
_cell.angle_alpha   90.00
_cell.angle_beta   90.00
_cell.angle_gamma   90.00
#
_symmetry.space_group_name_H-M   'P 1'
#
loop_
_entity.id
_entity.type
_entity.pdbx_description
1 polymer ?
#
loop_
_entity_poly.entity_id
_entity_poly.type
_entity_poly.pdbx_seq_one_letter_code
_entity_poly.pdbx_strand_id
1 'polypeptide(L)'
;MILVCAAGLQGSTADDVAKEVAIYRAHKAAPVVIATQGEARFSAALQVIAVPEVHPRLAFILSAMVGHLFGYEAALAIDAQARPLREARAAIDNAVASGLPGDGESLLSGLRPSLNSLASRYFDGLRNGEFDGHLEASSAVRLATVWRFALGSVPLESYQLEYGKVGTPAVVLEDLATALTSAIDELTRPVDAIKHQAKTVTVGISRSDETLMQVPLVKEVLSTGVSRDRLTYSTLRTLAALEPLIDEVLGYTRYAIEGHVDPAGRDEARVVIVDRGGLARDLQSRTTDDPQLRGTKRLVAVEHTVLVAKGRNDGRTVVIVPEIKDGEPTGLSLLHVRLNDNLSLAALRSVLQGYRNRYAAIKHAVTETEPVFRDDLLTDVSVLDLMTEPVNLLAEHWRS
;
A
#
# COMPACT_ATOMS: atom_id res chain seq x y z
N MET A 1 -14.51 -3.58 -24.37
CA MET A 1 -14.01 -2.19 -24.51
C MET A 1 -12.54 -2.17 -24.11
N ILE A 2 -11.73 -1.29 -24.72
CA ILE A 2 -10.30 -1.13 -24.41
C ILE A 2 -10.03 0.35 -24.19
N LEU A 3 -9.48 0.74 -23.04
CA LEU A 3 -9.07 2.12 -22.75
C LEU A 3 -7.57 2.24 -22.97
N VAL A 4 -7.15 3.16 -23.84
CA VAL A 4 -5.74 3.35 -24.24
C VAL A 4 -5.25 4.70 -23.74
N CYS A 5 -4.21 4.70 -22.90
CA CYS A 5 -3.57 5.91 -22.38
C CYS A 5 -2.42 6.34 -23.30
N ALA A 6 -2.68 7.28 -24.20
CA ALA A 6 -1.72 7.73 -25.22
C ALA A 6 -1.30 9.20 -25.06
N ALA A 7 -1.71 9.90 -24.00
CA ALA A 7 -1.34 11.29 -23.79
C ALA A 7 0.19 11.44 -23.65
N GLY A 8 0.77 12.36 -24.40
CA GLY A 8 2.21 12.65 -24.42
C GLY A 8 3.08 11.62 -25.14
N LEU A 9 2.50 10.60 -25.79
CA LEU A 9 3.25 9.74 -26.70
C LEU A 9 3.75 10.54 -27.90
N GLN A 10 4.97 10.26 -28.35
CA GLN A 10 5.62 10.97 -29.45
C GLN A 10 6.34 9.99 -30.39
N GLY A 11 6.55 10.44 -31.63
CA GLY A 11 7.33 9.70 -32.62
C GLY A 11 6.78 8.32 -32.92
N SER A 12 7.69 7.36 -33.18
CA SER A 12 7.35 6.00 -33.57
C SER A 12 6.47 5.27 -32.55
N THR A 13 6.62 5.57 -31.25
CA THR A 13 5.79 4.95 -30.22
C THR A 13 4.31 5.33 -30.37
N ALA A 14 4.01 6.59 -30.70
CA ALA A 14 2.64 7.01 -30.96
C ALA A 14 2.07 6.34 -32.22
N ASP A 15 2.90 6.20 -33.26
CA ASP A 15 2.51 5.54 -34.51
C ASP A 15 2.22 4.04 -34.31
N ASP A 16 3.01 3.36 -33.49
CA ASP A 16 2.80 1.94 -33.19
C ASP A 16 1.54 1.71 -32.34
N VAL A 17 1.29 2.54 -31.33
CA VAL A 17 0.02 2.49 -30.57
C VAL A 17 -1.18 2.81 -31.47
N ALA A 18 -1.05 3.73 -32.42
CA ALA A 18 -2.12 4.00 -33.37
C ALA A 18 -2.44 2.79 -34.27
N LYS A 19 -1.42 2.02 -34.69
CA LYS A 19 -1.63 0.75 -35.40
C LYS A 19 -2.36 -0.26 -34.52
N GLU A 20 -1.98 -0.41 -33.26
CA GLU A 20 -2.69 -1.29 -32.32
C GLU A 20 -4.16 -0.89 -32.14
N VAL A 21 -4.46 0.41 -32.00
CA VAL A 21 -5.83 0.93 -31.93
C VAL A 21 -6.63 0.54 -33.17
N ALA A 22 -6.04 0.64 -34.35
CA ALA A 22 -6.68 0.21 -35.60
C ALA A 22 -6.93 -1.31 -35.62
N ILE A 23 -5.99 -2.11 -35.11
CA ILE A 23 -6.15 -3.57 -34.98
C ILE A 23 -7.30 -3.88 -34.02
N TYR A 24 -7.35 -3.27 -32.83
CA TYR A 24 -8.44 -3.45 -31.88
C TYR A 24 -9.80 -3.14 -32.53
N ARG A 25 -9.89 -2.03 -33.27
CA ARG A 25 -11.10 -1.65 -33.99
C ARG A 25 -11.49 -2.67 -35.06
N ALA A 26 -10.53 -3.17 -35.84
CA ALA A 26 -10.75 -4.19 -36.86
C ALA A 26 -11.27 -5.52 -36.28
N HIS A 27 -10.83 -5.86 -35.06
CA HIS A 27 -11.31 -7.03 -34.30
C HIS A 27 -12.59 -6.78 -33.51
N LYS A 28 -13.41 -5.78 -33.91
CA LYS A 28 -14.69 -5.41 -33.30
C LYS A 28 -14.61 -4.99 -31.84
N ALA A 29 -13.44 -4.60 -31.34
CA ALA A 29 -13.35 -3.98 -30.03
C ALA A 29 -13.85 -2.52 -30.09
N ALA A 30 -14.06 -1.95 -28.91
CA ALA A 30 -14.38 -0.55 -28.69
C ALA A 30 -13.17 0.16 -28.05
N PRO A 31 -12.16 0.58 -28.84
CA PRO A 31 -11.01 1.31 -28.32
C PRO A 31 -11.37 2.77 -28.04
N VAL A 32 -11.21 3.20 -26.79
CA VAL A 32 -11.31 4.59 -26.36
C VAL A 32 -9.90 5.07 -26.05
N VAL A 33 -9.44 6.12 -26.73
CA VAL A 33 -8.06 6.60 -26.62
C VAL A 33 -8.03 7.94 -25.88
N ILE A 34 -7.21 8.04 -24.85
CA ILE A 34 -6.90 9.30 -24.17
C ILE A 34 -5.64 9.86 -24.83
N ALA A 35 -5.74 10.98 -25.54
CA ALA A 35 -4.63 11.52 -26.32
C ALA A 35 -4.46 13.02 -26.09
N THR A 36 -3.24 13.51 -26.31
CA THR A 36 -2.98 14.95 -26.31
C THR A 36 -3.81 15.63 -27.40
N GLN A 37 -4.39 16.78 -27.07
CA GLN A 37 -5.21 17.56 -27.99
C GLN A 37 -4.45 17.85 -29.29
N GLY A 38 -5.14 17.72 -30.42
CA GLY A 38 -4.55 17.92 -31.76
C GLY A 38 -3.94 16.66 -32.38
N GLU A 39 -3.88 15.55 -31.65
CA GLU A 39 -3.35 14.30 -32.18
C GLU A 39 -4.34 13.61 -33.14
N ALA A 40 -3.97 13.56 -34.42
CA ALA A 40 -4.80 12.98 -35.49
C ALA A 40 -4.51 11.49 -35.73
N ARG A 41 -3.39 10.95 -35.22
CA ARG A 41 -2.99 9.54 -35.45
C ARG A 41 -4.01 8.52 -34.95
N PHE A 42 -4.79 8.86 -33.93
CA PHE A 42 -5.75 7.94 -33.29
C PHE A 42 -7.15 7.96 -33.92
N SER A 43 -7.27 8.33 -35.20
CA SER A 43 -8.56 8.40 -35.91
C SER A 43 -9.31 7.06 -36.01
N ALA A 44 -8.62 5.93 -35.84
CA ALA A 44 -9.22 4.60 -35.83
C ALA A 44 -9.92 4.25 -34.49
N ALA A 45 -9.73 5.06 -33.44
CA ALA A 45 -10.40 4.87 -32.17
C ALA A 45 -11.93 4.97 -32.32
N LEU A 46 -12.68 4.25 -31.48
CA LEU A 46 -14.12 4.48 -31.38
C LEU A 46 -14.40 5.88 -30.82
N GLN A 47 -13.60 6.31 -29.85
CA GLN A 47 -13.69 7.63 -29.25
C GLN A 47 -12.29 8.10 -28.85
N VAL A 48 -12.01 9.38 -29.06
CA VAL A 48 -10.82 10.03 -28.52
C VAL A 48 -11.24 11.00 -27.42
N ILE A 49 -10.62 10.89 -26.25
CA ILE A 49 -10.72 11.83 -25.15
C ILE A 49 -9.47 12.71 -25.22
N ALA A 50 -9.64 13.93 -25.73
CA ALA A 50 -8.55 14.89 -25.83
C ALA A 50 -8.22 15.49 -24.46
N VAL A 51 -6.95 15.45 -24.06
CA VAL A 51 -6.42 16.13 -22.87
C VAL A 51 -5.47 17.25 -23.26
N PRO A 52 -5.33 18.32 -22.45
CA PRO A 52 -4.44 19.43 -22.75
C PRO A 52 -2.99 18.99 -23.01
N GLU A 53 -2.27 19.75 -23.83
CA GLU A 53 -0.84 19.56 -24.00
C GLU A 53 -0.09 19.94 -22.73
N VAL A 54 0.75 19.01 -22.26
CA VAL A 54 1.67 19.19 -21.14
C VAL A 54 2.99 18.52 -21.49
N HIS A 55 4.02 18.76 -20.68
CA HIS A 55 5.31 18.11 -20.88
C HIS A 55 5.15 16.58 -20.97
N PRO A 56 5.74 15.89 -21.98
CA PRO A 56 5.52 14.45 -22.20
C PRO A 56 5.77 13.56 -20.97
N ARG A 57 6.81 13.89 -20.19
CA ARG A 57 7.12 13.18 -18.93
C ARG A 57 6.05 13.29 -17.84
N LEU A 58 5.09 14.20 -17.98
CA LEU A 58 4.00 14.43 -17.03
C LEU A 58 2.62 14.11 -17.63
N ALA A 59 2.53 13.85 -18.94
CA ALA A 59 1.26 13.65 -19.63
C ALA A 59 0.48 12.41 -19.13
N PHE A 60 1.17 11.43 -18.56
CA PHE A 60 0.53 10.28 -17.92
C PHE A 60 -0.40 10.69 -16.76
N ILE A 61 -0.16 11.83 -16.10
CA ILE A 61 -1.00 12.35 -15.02
C ILE A 61 -2.40 12.68 -15.56
N LEU A 62 -2.50 13.27 -16.75
CA LEU A 62 -3.79 13.57 -17.38
C LEU A 62 -4.52 12.28 -17.80
N SER A 63 -3.78 11.28 -18.30
CA SER A 63 -4.37 9.95 -18.58
C SER A 63 -4.91 9.29 -17.31
N ALA A 64 -4.17 9.38 -16.20
CA ALA A 64 -4.62 8.87 -14.91
C ALA A 64 -5.90 9.58 -14.43
N MET A 65 -6.00 10.90 -14.62
CA MET A 65 -7.18 11.66 -14.22
C MET A 65 -8.42 11.30 -15.02
N VAL A 66 -8.27 11.16 -16.35
CA VAL A 66 -9.35 10.65 -17.18
C VAL A 66 -9.72 9.23 -16.77
N GLY A 67 -8.75 8.35 -16.49
CA GLY A 67 -8.99 7.00 -16.01
C GLY A 67 -9.79 6.94 -14.70
N HIS A 68 -9.49 7.81 -13.74
CA HIS A 68 -10.25 7.90 -12.48
C HIS A 68 -11.69 8.34 -12.70
N LEU A 69 -11.91 9.39 -13.50
CA LEU A 69 -13.27 9.87 -13.81
C LEU A 69 -14.05 8.82 -14.61
N PHE A 70 -13.41 8.20 -15.60
CA PHE A 70 -14.01 7.14 -16.40
C PHE A 70 -14.45 5.97 -15.52
N GLY A 71 -13.57 5.50 -14.62
CA GLY A 71 -13.90 4.42 -13.69
C GLY A 71 -15.06 4.80 -12.78
N TYR A 72 -15.05 6.01 -12.22
CA TYR A 72 -16.12 6.53 -11.35
C TYR A 72 -17.47 6.55 -12.06
N GLU A 73 -17.55 7.18 -13.24
CA GLU A 73 -18.79 7.27 -14.01
C GLU A 73 -19.27 5.89 -14.50
N ALA A 74 -18.36 4.99 -14.88
CA ALA A 74 -18.71 3.62 -15.23
C ALA A 74 -19.33 2.87 -14.04
N ALA A 75 -18.77 3.01 -12.84
CA ALA A 75 -19.33 2.40 -11.64
C ALA A 75 -20.71 2.98 -11.29
N LEU A 76 -20.90 4.29 -11.42
CA LEU A 76 -22.22 4.92 -11.22
C LEU A 76 -23.25 4.45 -12.24
N ALA A 77 -22.85 4.30 -13.51
CA ALA A 77 -23.73 3.82 -14.56
C ALA A 77 -24.20 2.37 -14.29
N ILE A 78 -23.30 1.50 -13.80
CA ILE A 78 -23.64 0.13 -13.40
C ILE A 78 -24.54 0.15 -12.16
N ASP A 79 -24.21 0.94 -11.14
CA ASP A 79 -25.02 1.05 -9.92
C ASP A 79 -26.45 1.54 -10.20
N ALA A 80 -26.61 2.45 -11.17
CA ALA A 80 -27.91 2.96 -11.56
C ALA A 80 -28.86 1.86 -12.05
N GLN A 81 -28.34 0.77 -12.63
CA GLN A 81 -29.12 -0.39 -13.06
C GLN A 81 -29.74 -1.15 -11.87
N ALA A 82 -29.18 -1.03 -10.66
CA ALA A 82 -29.73 -1.63 -9.44
C ALA A 82 -30.96 -0.88 -8.91
N ARG A 83 -31.23 0.34 -9.38
CA ARG A 83 -32.33 1.18 -8.89
C ARG A 83 -33.71 0.51 -8.93
N PRO A 84 -34.21 -0.05 -10.05
CA PRO A 84 -35.49 -0.75 -10.06
C PRO A 84 -35.52 -1.96 -9.11
N LEU A 85 -34.37 -2.60 -8.87
CA LEU A 85 -34.27 -3.72 -7.94
C LEU A 85 -34.38 -3.25 -6.48
N ARG A 86 -33.74 -2.12 -6.12
CA ARG A 86 -33.87 -1.48 -4.81
C ARG A 86 -35.29 -1.02 -4.55
N GLU A 87 -35.95 -0.43 -5.55
CA GLU A 87 -37.36 -0.04 -5.47
C GLU A 87 -38.27 -1.26 -5.21
N ALA A 88 -38.00 -2.39 -5.87
CA ALA A 88 -38.75 -3.63 -5.66
C ALA A 88 -38.50 -4.22 -4.27
N ARG A 89 -37.25 -4.25 -3.83
CA ARG A 89 -36.85 -4.74 -2.49
C ARG A 89 -37.51 -3.93 -1.39
N ALA A 90 -37.49 -2.60 -1.53
CA ALA A 90 -38.12 -1.67 -0.59
C ALA A 90 -39.64 -1.83 -0.57
N ALA A 91 -40.29 -2.08 -1.71
CA ALA A 91 -41.72 -2.35 -1.75
C ALA A 91 -42.08 -3.61 -0.96
N ILE A 92 -41.29 -4.69 -1.08
CA ILE A 92 -41.47 -5.93 -0.30
C ILE A 92 -41.28 -5.65 1.19
N ASP A 93 -40.19 -4.97 1.58
CA ASP A 93 -39.93 -4.63 3.00
C ASP A 93 -41.04 -3.79 3.61
N ASN A 94 -41.52 -2.78 2.89
CA ASN A 94 -42.62 -1.92 3.36
C ASN A 94 -43.93 -2.69 3.51
N ALA A 95 -44.24 -3.62 2.60
CA ALA A 95 -45.44 -4.45 2.70
C ALA A 95 -45.38 -5.42 3.89
N VAL A 96 -44.20 -6.00 4.15
CA VAL A 96 -43.96 -6.85 5.33
C VAL A 96 -44.06 -6.03 6.62
N ALA A 97 -43.44 -4.84 6.66
CA ALA A 97 -43.42 -3.96 7.84
C ALA A 97 -44.79 -3.32 8.15
N SER A 98 -45.61 -3.06 7.13
CA SER A 98 -46.93 -2.45 7.29
C SER A 98 -47.98 -3.41 7.88
N GLY A 99 -47.64 -4.68 8.05
CA GLY A 99 -48.38 -5.62 8.90
C GLY A 99 -49.89 -5.66 8.60
N LEU A 100 -50.27 -6.10 7.41
CA LEU A 100 -51.61 -6.66 7.24
C LEU A 100 -51.57 -8.11 7.77
N PRO A 101 -52.39 -8.49 8.76
CA PRO A 101 -52.59 -9.89 9.11
C PRO A 101 -53.33 -10.55 7.93
N GLY A 102 -52.57 -10.99 6.94
CA GLY A 102 -53.06 -11.59 5.72
C GLY A 102 -52.10 -12.69 5.29
N ASP A 103 -52.64 -13.75 4.70
CA ASP A 103 -51.82 -14.81 4.11
C ASP A 103 -50.82 -14.22 3.09
N GLY A 104 -49.75 -14.97 2.79
CA GLY A 104 -48.77 -14.53 1.80
C GLY A 104 -49.39 -14.19 0.43
N GLU A 105 -50.56 -14.73 0.11
CA GLU A 105 -51.29 -14.48 -1.15
C GLU A 105 -51.79 -13.05 -1.21
N SER A 106 -52.33 -12.53 -0.11
CA SER A 106 -52.83 -11.16 0.02
C SER A 106 -51.69 -10.14 -0.16
N LEU A 107 -50.53 -10.42 0.46
CA LEU A 107 -49.32 -9.59 0.31
C LEU A 107 -48.80 -9.62 -1.13
N LEU A 108 -48.66 -10.81 -1.72
CA LEU A 108 -48.19 -10.96 -3.09
C LEU A 108 -49.13 -10.26 -4.09
N SER A 109 -50.44 -10.43 -3.91
CA SER A 109 -51.47 -9.79 -4.75
C SER A 109 -51.43 -8.27 -4.65
N GLY A 110 -51.24 -7.70 -3.45
CA GLY A 110 -51.10 -6.26 -3.25
C GLY A 110 -49.82 -5.68 -3.87
N LEU A 111 -48.74 -6.46 -3.91
CA LEU A 111 -47.45 -6.05 -4.48
C LEU A 111 -47.37 -6.19 -6.01
N ARG A 112 -48.11 -7.13 -6.62
CA ARG A 112 -48.05 -7.41 -8.07
C ARG A 112 -48.13 -6.15 -8.97
N PRO A 113 -48.99 -5.15 -8.72
CA PRO A 113 -49.04 -3.95 -9.57
C PRO A 113 -47.72 -3.15 -9.59
N SER A 114 -47.09 -2.93 -8.43
CA SER A 114 -45.81 -2.20 -8.36
C SER A 114 -44.66 -3.05 -8.92
N LEU A 115 -44.64 -4.33 -8.59
CA LEU A 115 -43.68 -5.31 -9.06
C LEU A 115 -43.69 -5.47 -10.59
N ASN A 116 -44.85 -5.43 -11.25
CA ASN A 116 -44.95 -5.55 -12.72
C ASN A 116 -44.16 -4.47 -13.47
N SER A 117 -44.27 -3.20 -13.03
CA SER A 117 -43.55 -2.09 -13.65
C SER A 117 -42.04 -2.23 -13.49
N LEU A 118 -41.59 -2.62 -12.28
CA LEU A 118 -40.18 -2.78 -11.96
C LEU A 118 -39.56 -3.99 -12.66
N ALA A 119 -40.29 -5.10 -12.73
CA ALA A 119 -39.89 -6.29 -13.47
C ALA A 119 -39.79 -6.02 -14.97
N SER A 120 -40.68 -5.20 -15.53
CA SER A 120 -40.62 -4.83 -16.95
C SER A 120 -39.29 -4.14 -17.28
N ARG A 121 -38.87 -3.17 -16.44
CA ARG A 121 -37.56 -2.51 -16.58
C ARG A 121 -36.39 -3.50 -16.48
N TYR A 122 -36.46 -4.45 -15.56
CA TYR A 122 -35.46 -5.51 -15.44
C TYR A 122 -35.40 -6.38 -16.72
N PHE A 123 -36.55 -6.84 -17.22
CA PHE A 123 -36.57 -7.67 -18.43
C PHE A 123 -36.18 -6.90 -19.70
N ASP A 124 -36.49 -5.61 -19.79
CA ASP A 124 -35.99 -4.74 -20.86
C ASP A 124 -34.46 -4.63 -20.82
N GLY A 125 -33.88 -4.33 -19.66
CA GLY A 125 -32.43 -4.26 -19.49
C GLY A 125 -31.74 -5.57 -19.85
N LEU A 126 -32.31 -6.71 -19.46
CA LEU A 126 -31.79 -8.04 -19.81
C LEU A 126 -31.83 -8.30 -21.32
N ARG A 127 -32.91 -7.91 -22.01
CA ARG A 127 -33.02 -8.05 -23.48
C ARG A 127 -32.04 -7.15 -24.22
N ASN A 128 -31.73 -5.98 -23.67
CA ASN A 128 -30.80 -5.02 -24.25
C ASN A 128 -29.33 -5.34 -23.92
N GLY A 129 -29.06 -6.37 -23.11
CA GLY A 129 -27.71 -6.72 -22.66
C GLY A 129 -27.11 -5.71 -21.69
N GLU A 130 -27.93 -4.92 -21.00
CA GLU A 130 -27.45 -3.86 -20.08
C GLU A 130 -26.69 -4.44 -18.88
N PHE A 131 -27.01 -5.68 -18.49
CA PHE A 131 -26.38 -6.37 -17.36
C PHE A 131 -25.14 -7.20 -17.75
N ASP A 132 -24.79 -7.28 -19.03
CA ASP A 132 -23.72 -8.14 -19.53
C ASP A 132 -22.36 -7.75 -18.93
N GLY A 133 -21.74 -8.68 -18.20
CA GLY A 133 -20.47 -8.45 -17.53
C GLY A 133 -20.56 -7.70 -16.20
N HIS A 134 -21.77 -7.37 -15.74
CA HIS A 134 -22.02 -6.66 -14.47
C HIS A 134 -22.85 -7.49 -13.49
N LEU A 135 -23.77 -8.31 -14.00
CA LEU A 135 -24.58 -9.26 -13.23
C LEU A 135 -24.17 -10.69 -13.59
N GLU A 136 -23.98 -11.54 -12.59
CA GLU A 136 -23.67 -12.95 -12.79
C GLU A 136 -24.84 -13.66 -13.49
N ALA A 137 -24.51 -14.59 -14.41
CA ALA A 137 -25.52 -15.33 -15.17
C ALA A 137 -26.49 -16.10 -14.25
N SER A 138 -25.98 -16.68 -13.16
CA SER A 138 -26.75 -17.34 -12.10
C SER A 138 -27.74 -16.38 -11.43
N SER A 139 -27.30 -15.19 -11.06
CA SER A 139 -28.11 -14.14 -10.43
C SER A 139 -29.19 -13.62 -11.39
N ALA A 140 -28.83 -13.39 -12.65
CA ALA A 140 -29.77 -12.98 -13.70
C ALA A 140 -30.86 -14.03 -13.94
N VAL A 141 -30.48 -15.31 -14.09
CA VAL A 141 -31.43 -16.42 -14.29
C VAL A 141 -32.34 -16.57 -13.08
N ARG A 142 -31.76 -16.63 -11.87
CA ARG A 142 -32.52 -16.76 -10.63
C ARG A 142 -33.53 -15.62 -10.48
N LEU A 143 -33.10 -14.37 -10.66
CA LEU A 143 -33.96 -13.20 -10.52
C LEU A 143 -35.08 -13.22 -11.57
N ALA A 144 -34.76 -13.53 -12.83
CA ALA A 144 -35.75 -13.66 -13.91
C ALA A 144 -36.80 -14.75 -13.61
N THR A 145 -36.38 -15.89 -13.07
CA THR A 145 -37.26 -16.99 -12.72
C THR A 145 -38.17 -16.63 -11.55
N VAL A 146 -37.63 -16.08 -10.44
CA VAL A 146 -38.47 -15.70 -9.29
C VAL A 146 -39.45 -14.57 -9.65
N TRP A 147 -39.05 -13.61 -10.50
CA TRP A 147 -39.96 -12.60 -11.03
C TRP A 147 -41.19 -13.24 -11.71
N ARG A 148 -40.99 -14.26 -12.54
CA ARG A 148 -42.10 -14.93 -13.24
C ARG A 148 -43.08 -15.61 -12.29
N PHE A 149 -42.60 -16.20 -11.19
CA PHE A 149 -43.46 -16.75 -10.15
C PHE A 149 -44.19 -15.64 -9.36
N ALA A 150 -43.49 -14.58 -8.96
CA ALA A 150 -44.07 -13.48 -8.18
C ALA A 150 -45.19 -12.76 -8.97
N LEU A 151 -45.00 -12.56 -10.27
CA LEU A 151 -45.98 -11.93 -11.15
C LEU A 151 -47.13 -12.88 -11.57
N GLY A 152 -47.03 -14.17 -11.25
CA GLY A 152 -48.03 -15.17 -11.63
C GLY A 152 -47.96 -15.60 -13.11
N SER A 153 -46.86 -15.31 -13.79
CA SER A 153 -46.62 -15.76 -15.17
C SER A 153 -46.37 -17.27 -15.25
N VAL A 154 -45.93 -17.89 -14.14
CA VAL A 154 -45.74 -19.34 -14.00
C VAL A 154 -46.50 -19.81 -12.74
N PRO A 155 -47.23 -20.95 -12.80
CA PRO A 155 -47.96 -21.49 -11.66
C PRO A 155 -47.03 -21.89 -10.50
N LEU A 156 -47.45 -21.63 -9.26
CA LEU A 156 -46.66 -21.94 -8.05
C LEU A 156 -46.43 -23.44 -7.86
N GLU A 157 -47.29 -24.29 -8.41
CA GLU A 157 -47.15 -25.74 -8.41
C GLU A 157 -45.86 -26.18 -9.11
N SER A 158 -45.35 -25.38 -10.05
CA SER A 158 -44.09 -25.65 -10.75
C SER A 158 -42.84 -25.21 -9.97
N TYR A 159 -43.01 -24.50 -8.85
CA TYR A 159 -41.89 -23.95 -8.08
C TYR A 159 -40.94 -25.04 -7.55
N GLN A 160 -41.50 -26.19 -7.15
CA GLN A 160 -40.72 -27.31 -6.62
C GLN A 160 -39.83 -27.95 -7.69
N LEU A 161 -40.21 -27.90 -8.97
CA LEU A 161 -39.37 -28.41 -10.06
C LEU A 161 -38.13 -27.54 -10.26
N GLU A 162 -38.28 -26.22 -10.06
CA GLU A 162 -37.22 -25.25 -10.29
C GLU A 162 -36.28 -25.10 -9.08
N TYR A 163 -36.84 -25.11 -7.86
CA TYR A 163 -36.11 -24.79 -6.62
C TYR A 163 -36.07 -25.94 -5.59
N GLY A 164 -36.69 -27.09 -5.87
CA GLY A 164 -36.68 -28.25 -4.98
C GLY A 164 -37.51 -28.11 -3.70
N LYS A 165 -38.23 -26.99 -3.53
CA LYS A 165 -39.09 -26.71 -2.37
C LYS A 165 -40.50 -26.27 -2.79
N VAL A 166 -41.49 -26.49 -1.93
CA VAL A 166 -42.88 -26.09 -2.19
C VAL A 166 -42.97 -24.56 -2.33
N GLY A 167 -43.54 -24.10 -3.44
CA GLY A 167 -43.78 -22.68 -3.68
C GLY A 167 -45.05 -22.23 -2.97
N THR A 168 -44.90 -21.40 -1.94
CA THR A 168 -46.01 -20.62 -1.38
C THR A 168 -45.78 -19.14 -1.69
N PRO A 169 -46.83 -18.30 -1.71
CA PRO A 169 -46.66 -16.87 -1.95
C PRO A 169 -45.63 -16.19 -1.02
N ALA A 170 -45.58 -16.60 0.24
CA ALA A 170 -44.59 -16.12 1.20
C ALA A 170 -43.16 -16.55 0.82
N VAL A 171 -42.96 -17.82 0.42
CA VAL A 171 -41.66 -18.33 -0.04
C VAL A 171 -41.19 -17.60 -1.29
N VAL A 172 -42.08 -17.31 -2.24
CA VAL A 172 -41.72 -16.57 -3.47
C VAL A 172 -41.29 -15.14 -3.14
N LEU A 173 -41.99 -14.45 -2.23
CA LEU A 173 -41.60 -13.10 -1.80
C LEU A 173 -40.23 -13.09 -1.09
N GLU A 174 -39.97 -14.07 -0.23
CA GLU A 174 -38.69 -14.24 0.45
C GLU A 174 -37.53 -14.52 -0.53
N ASP A 175 -37.75 -15.44 -1.47
CA ASP A 175 -36.75 -15.78 -2.48
C ASP A 175 -36.51 -14.61 -3.45
N LEU A 176 -37.55 -13.83 -3.76
CA LEU A 176 -37.43 -12.62 -4.57
C LEU A 176 -36.62 -11.57 -3.84
N ALA A 177 -36.91 -11.32 -2.57
CA ALA A 177 -36.15 -10.39 -1.73
C ALA A 177 -34.67 -10.76 -1.66
N THR A 178 -34.38 -12.06 -1.51
CA THR A 178 -32.99 -12.55 -1.46
C THR A 178 -32.32 -12.43 -2.83
N ALA A 179 -33.00 -12.77 -3.92
CA ALA A 179 -32.45 -12.63 -5.28
C ALA A 179 -32.18 -11.16 -5.65
N LEU A 180 -33.09 -10.25 -5.28
CA LEU A 180 -32.92 -8.81 -5.44
C LEU A 180 -31.70 -8.31 -4.68
N THR A 181 -31.51 -8.77 -3.44
CA THR A 181 -30.39 -8.35 -2.59
C THR A 181 -29.06 -8.75 -3.23
N SER A 182 -28.91 -10.01 -3.65
CA SER A 182 -27.70 -10.48 -4.34
C SER A 182 -27.40 -9.69 -5.62
N ALA A 183 -28.41 -9.44 -6.45
CA ALA A 183 -28.24 -8.66 -7.67
C ALA A 183 -27.88 -7.19 -7.41
N ILE A 184 -28.48 -6.56 -6.39
CA ILE A 184 -28.13 -5.20 -5.95
C ILE A 184 -26.67 -5.16 -5.51
N ASP A 185 -26.23 -6.12 -4.69
CA ASP A 185 -24.86 -6.18 -4.19
C ASP A 185 -23.84 -6.32 -5.33
N GLU A 186 -24.12 -7.17 -6.32
CA GLU A 186 -23.28 -7.32 -7.53
C GLU A 186 -23.17 -6.01 -8.32
N LEU A 187 -24.29 -5.35 -8.60
CA LEU A 187 -24.33 -4.10 -9.36
C LEU A 187 -23.74 -2.90 -8.59
N THR A 188 -23.75 -2.95 -7.25
CA THR A 188 -23.18 -1.89 -6.39
C THR A 188 -21.67 -2.07 -6.17
N ARG A 189 -21.17 -3.32 -6.25
CA ARG A 189 -19.77 -3.70 -5.97
C ARG A 189 -18.71 -2.83 -6.66
N PRO A 190 -18.86 -2.39 -7.92
CA PRO A 190 -17.89 -1.51 -8.56
C PRO A 190 -17.67 -0.18 -7.83
N VAL A 191 -18.72 0.40 -7.25
CA VAL A 191 -18.62 1.66 -6.47
C VAL A 191 -17.75 1.45 -5.23
N ASP A 192 -17.94 0.33 -4.53
CA ASP A 192 -17.16 0.01 -3.34
C ASP A 192 -15.72 -0.37 -3.66
N ALA A 193 -15.50 -1.04 -4.80
CA ALA A 193 -14.15 -1.29 -5.31
C ALA A 193 -13.40 0.03 -5.55
N ILE A 194 -14.04 1.04 -6.15
CA ILE A 194 -13.43 2.36 -6.36
C ILE A 194 -13.12 3.04 -5.04
N LYS A 195 -14.05 3.03 -4.07
CA LYS A 195 -13.80 3.58 -2.73
C LYS A 195 -12.63 2.89 -2.04
N HIS A 196 -12.55 1.56 -2.14
CA HIS A 196 -11.45 0.78 -1.59
C HIS A 196 -10.12 1.13 -2.26
N GLN A 197 -10.08 1.23 -3.59
CA GLN A 197 -8.88 1.65 -4.34
C GLN A 197 -8.43 3.06 -3.94
N ALA A 198 -9.36 4.00 -3.83
CA ALA A 198 -9.06 5.35 -3.37
C ALA A 198 -8.47 5.35 -1.94
N LYS A 199 -9.00 4.51 -1.05
CA LYS A 199 -8.44 4.32 0.29
C LYS A 199 -7.03 3.73 0.24
N THR A 200 -6.77 2.69 -0.55
CA THR A 200 -5.44 2.07 -0.62
C THR A 200 -4.38 3.00 -1.18
N VAL A 201 -4.75 3.85 -2.15
CA VAL A 201 -3.85 4.86 -2.74
C VAL A 201 -3.54 5.98 -1.75
N THR A 202 -4.53 6.42 -0.96
CA THR A 202 -4.36 7.51 0.01
C THR A 202 -3.73 7.06 1.34
N VAL A 203 -3.86 5.78 1.70
CA VAL A 203 -3.30 5.20 2.94
C VAL A 203 -1.84 4.75 2.76
N GLY A 204 -1.27 4.85 1.55
CA GLY A 204 0.19 4.85 1.35
C GLY A 204 0.90 3.54 1.70
N ILE A 205 0.39 2.41 1.25
CA ILE A 205 1.03 1.10 1.47
C ILE A 205 1.97 0.76 0.30
N SER A 206 3.24 0.50 0.63
CA SER A 206 4.26 -0.23 -0.15
C SER A 206 5.06 0.49 -1.27
N ARG A 207 5.61 1.70 -1.03
CA ARG A 207 6.75 2.19 -1.84
C ARG A 207 7.95 2.70 -1.04
N SER A 208 7.84 2.82 0.28
CA SER A 208 8.97 3.19 1.15
C SER A 208 10.09 2.13 1.10
N ASP A 209 9.75 0.85 1.12
CA ASP A 209 10.72 -0.21 1.40
C ASP A 209 11.68 -0.44 0.23
N GLU A 210 11.18 -0.43 -1.01
CA GLU A 210 12.03 -0.58 -2.19
C GLU A 210 12.97 0.62 -2.37
N THR A 211 12.53 1.84 -2.02
CA THR A 211 13.41 3.01 -2.04
C THR A 211 14.49 2.95 -0.97
N LEU A 212 14.19 2.39 0.22
CA LEU A 212 15.19 2.22 1.28
C LEU A 212 16.29 1.23 0.87
N MET A 213 15.95 0.19 0.10
CA MET A 213 16.94 -0.75 -0.44
C MET A 213 17.89 -0.12 -1.46
N GLN A 214 17.54 1.05 -2.03
CA GLN A 214 18.40 1.76 -2.98
C GLN A 214 19.42 2.70 -2.31
N VAL A 215 19.27 2.97 -1.02
CA VAL A 215 20.17 3.83 -0.24
C VAL A 215 21.59 3.25 -0.24
N PRO A 216 22.64 4.03 -0.51
CA PRO A 216 24.01 3.53 -0.59
C PRO A 216 24.49 2.81 0.68
N LEU A 217 24.32 3.37 1.88
CA LEU A 217 24.71 2.71 3.13
C LEU A 217 23.96 1.40 3.37
N VAL A 218 22.69 1.30 2.94
CA VAL A 218 21.94 0.03 3.00
C VAL A 218 22.56 -1.00 2.06
N LYS A 219 22.98 -0.59 0.85
CA LYS A 219 23.70 -1.47 -0.08
C LYS A 219 25.03 -1.92 0.48
N GLU A 220 25.77 -1.04 1.15
CA GLU A 220 27.03 -1.37 1.83
C GLU A 220 26.82 -2.44 2.91
N VAL A 221 25.77 -2.30 3.75
CA VAL A 221 25.39 -3.33 4.74
C VAL A 221 25.04 -4.66 4.06
N LEU A 222 24.26 -4.64 2.98
CA LEU A 222 23.91 -5.87 2.27
C LEU A 222 25.14 -6.54 1.63
N SER A 223 26.11 -5.75 1.18
CA SER A 223 27.34 -6.24 0.55
C SER A 223 28.24 -7.03 1.50
N THR A 224 28.09 -6.84 2.82
CA THR A 224 28.79 -7.65 3.84
C THR A 224 28.28 -9.09 3.92
N GLY A 225 27.21 -9.42 3.17
CA GLY A 225 26.59 -10.74 3.12
C GLY A 225 25.35 -10.88 4.02
N VAL A 226 24.84 -9.80 4.61
CA VAL A 226 23.56 -9.82 5.35
C VAL A 226 22.42 -10.14 4.41
N SER A 227 21.55 -11.07 4.81
CA SER A 227 20.33 -11.35 4.06
C SER A 227 19.27 -10.27 4.32
N ARG A 228 18.51 -9.91 3.29
CA ARG A 228 17.50 -8.83 3.37
C ARG A 228 16.45 -9.06 4.45
N ASP A 229 16.06 -10.32 4.68
CA ASP A 229 15.10 -10.72 5.71
C ASP A 229 15.63 -10.54 7.15
N ARG A 230 16.92 -10.21 7.32
CA ARG A 230 17.54 -9.96 8.62
C ARG A 230 17.63 -8.49 9.01
N LEU A 231 17.19 -7.58 8.14
CA LEU A 231 17.19 -6.14 8.40
C LEU A 231 15.76 -5.68 8.67
N THR A 232 15.49 -5.22 9.88
CA THR A 232 14.17 -4.69 10.24
C THR A 232 13.90 -3.36 9.52
N TYR A 233 12.62 -3.01 9.35
CA TYR A 233 12.24 -1.73 8.75
C TYR A 233 12.82 -0.52 9.52
N SER A 234 12.85 -0.59 10.86
CA SER A 234 13.46 0.44 11.70
C SER A 234 14.96 0.60 11.43
N THR A 235 15.67 -0.53 11.24
CA THR A 235 17.08 -0.55 10.86
C THR A 235 17.30 0.15 9.51
N LEU A 236 16.51 -0.20 8.49
CA LEU A 236 16.60 0.41 7.16
C LEU A 236 16.33 1.92 7.19
N ARG A 237 15.33 2.34 7.97
CA ARG A 237 15.00 3.76 8.18
C ARG A 237 16.13 4.53 8.86
N THR A 238 16.76 3.95 9.88
CA THR A 238 17.90 4.59 10.56
C THR A 238 19.13 4.66 9.65
N LEU A 239 19.42 3.61 8.88
CA LEU A 239 20.52 3.66 7.89
C LEU A 239 20.28 4.74 6.83
N ALA A 240 19.05 4.85 6.31
CA ALA A 240 18.68 5.90 5.38
C ALA A 240 18.82 7.31 5.97
N ALA A 241 18.51 7.48 7.27
CA ALA A 241 18.73 8.75 7.95
C ALA A 241 20.22 9.07 8.18
N LEU A 242 21.05 8.03 8.38
CA LEU A 242 22.50 8.17 8.55
C LEU A 242 23.24 8.35 7.22
N GLU A 243 22.62 8.06 6.06
CA GLU A 243 23.29 8.15 4.76
C GLU A 243 24.03 9.49 4.52
N PRO A 244 23.44 10.68 4.73
CA PRO A 244 24.14 11.94 4.46
C PRO A 244 25.40 12.13 5.32
N LEU A 245 25.44 11.46 6.47
CA LEU A 245 26.54 11.52 7.42
C LEU A 245 27.74 10.68 6.97
N ILE A 246 27.55 9.69 6.09
CA ILE A 246 28.63 8.79 5.68
C ILE A 246 29.34 9.37 4.45
N ASP A 247 30.62 9.69 4.61
CA ASP A 247 31.51 10.07 3.49
C ASP A 247 31.99 8.82 2.74
N GLU A 248 32.48 7.83 3.49
CA GLU A 248 33.01 6.57 2.93
C GLU A 248 32.85 5.40 3.91
N VAL A 249 32.54 4.22 3.39
CA VAL A 249 32.66 2.94 4.13
C VAL A 249 34.03 2.32 3.85
N LEU A 250 34.86 2.26 4.89
CA LEU A 250 36.28 1.85 4.80
C LEU A 250 36.49 0.34 4.88
N GLY A 251 35.50 -0.38 5.41
CA GLY A 251 35.55 -1.83 5.60
C GLY A 251 34.50 -2.31 6.58
N TYR A 252 34.43 -3.62 6.79
CA TYR A 252 33.42 -4.22 7.66
C TYR A 252 33.93 -5.46 8.37
N THR A 253 33.35 -5.77 9.54
CA THR A 253 33.38 -7.09 10.14
C THR A 253 31.95 -7.56 10.39
N ARG A 254 31.62 -8.75 9.89
CA ARG A 254 30.33 -9.39 10.13
C ARG A 254 30.47 -10.48 11.19
N TYR A 255 29.54 -10.50 12.13
CA TYR A 255 29.50 -11.45 13.23
C TYR A 255 28.21 -12.26 13.18
N ALA A 256 28.30 -13.56 13.44
CA ALA A 256 27.17 -14.38 13.86
C ALA A 256 27.08 -14.34 15.38
N ILE A 257 25.86 -14.30 15.92
CA ILE A 257 25.62 -14.47 17.36
C ILE A 257 25.25 -15.93 17.60
N GLU A 258 25.94 -16.55 18.56
CA GLU A 258 25.67 -17.91 19.02
C GLU A 258 25.12 -17.88 20.45
N GLY A 259 24.05 -18.63 20.69
CA GLY A 259 23.32 -18.62 21.96
C GLY A 259 22.20 -17.58 22.01
N HIS A 260 21.36 -17.67 23.04
CA HIS A 260 20.27 -16.72 23.26
C HIS A 260 20.81 -15.46 23.95
N VAL A 261 20.31 -14.29 23.55
CA VAL A 261 20.66 -13.00 24.14
C VAL A 261 19.56 -12.58 25.12
N ASP A 262 19.82 -12.77 26.42
CA ASP A 262 18.95 -12.32 27.51
C ASP A 262 19.16 -10.81 27.77
N PRO A 263 18.12 -9.97 27.63
CA PRO A 263 18.18 -8.55 27.98
C PRO A 263 18.66 -8.29 29.41
N ALA A 264 18.41 -9.21 30.35
CA ALA A 264 18.81 -9.09 31.75
C ALA A 264 20.29 -9.41 32.02
N GLY A 265 21.06 -9.81 31.01
CA GLY A 265 22.49 -10.05 31.19
C GLY A 265 22.87 -11.48 31.59
N ARG A 266 21.91 -12.41 31.70
CA ARG A 266 22.13 -13.76 32.26
C ARG A 266 22.26 -14.83 31.17
N ASP A 267 23.03 -14.53 30.13
CA ASP A 267 23.34 -15.46 29.06
C ASP A 267 24.86 -15.66 28.87
N GLU A 268 25.20 -16.66 28.07
CA GLU A 268 26.56 -16.94 27.62
C GLU A 268 26.72 -16.66 26.12
N ALA A 269 25.98 -15.69 25.57
CA ALA A 269 25.98 -15.41 24.14
C ALA A 269 27.39 -15.05 23.63
N ARG A 270 27.74 -15.59 22.48
CA ARG A 270 29.05 -15.41 21.83
C ARG A 270 28.90 -14.78 20.47
N VAL A 271 29.96 -14.16 19.99
CA VAL A 271 30.07 -13.64 18.63
C VAL A 271 31.20 -14.33 17.90
N VAL A 272 30.91 -14.81 16.70
CA VAL A 272 31.89 -15.44 15.81
C VAL A 272 31.99 -14.61 14.55
N ILE A 273 33.21 -14.34 14.09
CA ILE A 273 33.43 -13.58 12.86
C ILE A 273 33.07 -14.47 11.68
N VAL A 274 32.13 -14.00 10.85
CA VAL A 274 31.68 -14.68 9.63
C VAL A 274 32.50 -14.20 8.44
N ASP A 275 32.72 -12.89 8.34
CA ASP A 275 33.42 -12.30 7.20
C ASP A 275 34.05 -10.94 7.54
N ARG A 276 35.05 -10.53 6.77
CA ARG A 276 35.72 -9.22 6.86
C ARG A 276 36.10 -8.66 5.49
N GLY A 277 35.83 -7.36 5.32
CA GLY A 277 36.19 -6.61 4.11
C GLY A 277 36.89 -5.29 4.40
N GLY A 278 37.60 -4.78 3.39
CA GLY A 278 38.32 -3.51 3.45
C GLY A 278 39.33 -3.45 4.60
N LEU A 279 39.37 -2.31 5.29
CA LEU A 279 40.30 -2.02 6.39
C LEU A 279 40.26 -3.06 7.51
N ALA A 280 39.13 -3.74 7.72
CA ALA A 280 38.96 -4.72 8.80
C ALA A 280 39.74 -6.03 8.60
N ARG A 281 40.20 -6.33 7.38
CA ARG A 281 40.97 -7.56 7.08
C ARG A 281 42.27 -7.62 7.86
N ASP A 282 42.95 -6.49 7.98
CA ASP A 282 44.26 -6.38 8.60
C ASP A 282 44.19 -6.02 10.09
N LEU A 283 42.99 -5.92 10.66
CA LEU A 283 42.81 -5.59 12.07
C LEU A 283 42.81 -6.83 12.96
N GLN A 284 43.54 -6.77 14.06
CA GLN A 284 43.34 -7.71 15.16
C GLN A 284 41.99 -7.46 15.81
N SER A 285 41.15 -8.50 15.91
CA SER A 285 39.86 -8.41 16.57
C SER A 285 39.94 -9.11 17.92
N ARG A 286 39.56 -8.41 18.99
CA ARG A 286 39.44 -8.99 20.33
C ARG A 286 38.56 -10.24 20.36
N THR A 287 37.57 -10.31 19.47
CA THR A 287 36.65 -11.44 19.36
C THR A 287 37.37 -12.75 18.99
N THR A 288 38.58 -12.68 18.44
CA THR A 288 39.42 -13.86 18.19
C THR A 288 39.92 -14.50 19.48
N ASP A 289 40.20 -13.71 20.52
CA ASP A 289 40.72 -14.20 21.81
C ASP A 289 39.63 -14.35 22.88
N ASP A 290 38.63 -13.45 22.88
CA ASP A 290 37.46 -13.49 23.76
C ASP A 290 36.15 -13.37 22.94
N PRO A 291 35.46 -14.48 22.66
CA PRO A 291 34.26 -14.48 21.84
C PRO A 291 33.00 -14.01 22.58
N GLN A 292 33.07 -13.64 23.87
CA GLN A 292 31.86 -13.26 24.61
C GLN A 292 31.21 -11.97 24.08
N LEU A 293 29.89 -12.00 23.89
CA LEU A 293 29.10 -10.86 23.45
C LEU A 293 28.98 -9.83 24.58
N ARG A 294 29.84 -8.80 24.54
CA ARG A 294 29.97 -7.77 25.59
C ARG A 294 30.06 -6.36 25.03
N GLY A 295 29.75 -5.38 25.89
CA GLY A 295 29.88 -3.95 25.61
C GLY A 295 28.93 -3.48 24.51
N THR A 296 29.42 -2.59 23.65
CA THR A 296 28.62 -1.95 22.59
C THR A 296 27.95 -2.93 21.63
N LYS A 297 28.61 -4.07 21.32
CA LYS A 297 28.02 -5.12 20.48
C LYS A 297 26.81 -5.78 21.14
N ARG A 298 26.90 -6.04 22.45
CA ARG A 298 25.79 -6.57 23.24
C ARG A 298 24.65 -5.58 23.31
N LEU A 299 24.96 -4.30 23.54
CA LEU A 299 23.95 -3.24 23.59
C LEU A 299 23.11 -3.21 22.31
N VAL A 300 23.76 -3.23 21.14
CA VAL A 300 23.07 -3.27 19.84
C VAL A 300 22.25 -4.55 19.65
N ALA A 301 22.78 -5.70 20.09
CA ALA A 301 22.07 -6.97 20.03
C ALA A 301 20.84 -7.01 20.95
N VAL A 302 20.84 -6.31 22.10
CA VAL A 302 19.70 -6.25 23.02
C VAL A 302 18.67 -5.21 22.57
N GLU A 303 19.13 -4.03 22.17
CA GLU A 303 18.23 -2.92 21.81
C GLU A 303 17.65 -3.04 20.41
N HIS A 304 18.21 -3.91 19.57
CA HIS A 304 17.82 -4.08 18.15
C HIS A 304 17.88 -2.76 17.36
N THR A 305 18.75 -1.84 17.75
CA THR A 305 18.91 -0.53 17.10
C THR A 305 20.32 -0.32 16.58
N VAL A 306 20.42 0.29 15.40
CA VAL A 306 21.69 0.74 14.82
C VAL A 306 22.37 1.74 15.76
N LEU A 307 23.68 1.61 15.89
CA LEU A 307 24.48 2.48 16.76
C LEU A 307 25.75 2.95 16.04
N VAL A 308 25.93 4.27 15.99
CA VAL A 308 27.21 4.92 15.67
C VAL A 308 28.03 4.96 16.95
N ALA A 309 29.28 4.49 16.89
CA ALA A 309 30.17 4.45 18.05
C ALA A 309 31.62 4.77 17.66
N LYS A 310 32.40 5.23 18.63
CA LYS A 310 33.85 5.37 18.53
C LYS A 310 34.54 4.20 19.22
N GLY A 311 35.44 3.51 18.51
CA GLY A 311 36.24 2.43 19.06
C GLY A 311 37.12 2.94 20.20
N ARG A 312 36.99 2.35 21.40
CA ARG A 312 37.76 2.79 22.58
C ARG A 312 39.26 2.54 22.46
N ASN A 313 39.66 1.51 21.70
CA ASN A 313 41.06 1.10 21.60
C ASN A 313 41.78 1.72 20.40
N ASP A 314 41.06 1.96 19.30
CA ASP A 314 41.64 2.40 18.02
C ASP A 314 41.10 3.77 17.56
N GLY A 315 40.17 4.37 18.30
CA GLY A 315 39.61 5.69 18.02
C GLY A 315 38.71 5.75 16.78
N ARG A 316 38.46 4.62 16.11
CA ARG A 316 37.80 4.59 14.81
C ARG A 316 36.28 4.68 14.93
N THR A 317 35.65 5.37 13.99
CA THR A 317 34.19 5.45 13.93
C THR A 317 33.61 4.21 13.27
N VAL A 318 32.58 3.64 13.90
CA VAL A 318 31.89 2.46 13.41
C VAL A 318 30.38 2.63 13.45
N VAL A 319 29.69 2.04 12.48
CA VAL A 319 28.24 1.85 12.50
C VAL A 319 27.97 0.37 12.73
N ILE A 320 27.30 0.04 13.82
CA ILE A 320 26.96 -1.33 14.20
C ILE A 320 25.48 -1.55 13.89
N VAL A 321 25.21 -2.52 13.04
CA VAL A 321 23.89 -2.85 12.51
C VAL A 321 23.47 -4.23 13.02
N PRO A 322 22.31 -4.37 13.71
CA PRO A 322 21.82 -5.66 14.14
C PRO A 322 21.21 -6.47 12.99
N GLU A 323 21.50 -7.78 12.96
CA GLU A 323 20.83 -8.75 12.08
C GLU A 323 19.79 -9.53 12.90
N ILE A 324 18.51 -9.21 12.70
CA ILE A 324 17.40 -9.77 13.49
C ILE A 324 16.61 -10.76 12.65
N LYS A 325 16.33 -11.95 13.18
CA LYS A 325 15.45 -12.92 12.54
C LYS A 325 14.46 -13.46 13.58
N ASP A 326 13.18 -13.49 13.22
CA ASP A 326 12.10 -13.97 14.09
C ASP A 326 12.08 -13.29 15.49
N GLY A 327 12.51 -12.02 15.55
CA GLY A 327 12.58 -11.23 16.78
C GLY A 327 13.88 -11.42 17.59
N GLU A 328 14.76 -12.33 17.18
CA GLU A 328 16.01 -12.63 17.89
C GLU A 328 17.24 -12.07 17.15
N PRO A 329 18.27 -11.58 17.86
CA PRO A 329 19.50 -11.11 17.26
C PRO A 329 20.39 -12.29 16.82
N THR A 330 20.50 -12.49 15.51
CA THR A 330 21.27 -13.59 14.89
C THR A 330 22.67 -13.19 14.44
N GLY A 331 22.95 -11.89 14.38
CA GLY A 331 24.25 -11.39 13.93
C GLY A 331 24.39 -9.88 14.09
N LEU A 332 25.58 -9.39 13.76
CA LEU A 332 25.92 -7.97 13.77
C LEU A 332 26.80 -7.66 12.56
N SER A 333 26.50 -6.58 11.84
CA SER A 333 27.37 -6.01 10.82
C SER A 333 27.99 -4.71 11.34
N LEU A 334 29.31 -4.70 11.50
CA LEU A 334 30.06 -3.55 11.96
C LEU A 334 30.80 -2.94 10.78
N LEU A 335 30.39 -1.73 10.37
CA LEU A 335 31.03 -0.96 9.30
C LEU A 335 32.01 0.05 9.89
N HIS A 336 33.24 0.08 9.40
CA HIS A 336 34.17 1.18 9.64
C HIS A 336 33.86 2.31 8.66
N VAL A 337 33.64 3.52 9.15
CA VAL A 337 33.16 4.64 8.31
C VAL A 337 34.01 5.89 8.54
N ARG A 338 34.10 6.72 7.49
CA ARG A 338 34.47 8.13 7.59
C ARG A 338 33.20 8.96 7.60
N LEU A 339 33.09 9.90 8.53
CA LEU A 339 31.95 10.79 8.62
C LEU A 339 32.19 12.05 7.77
N ASN A 340 31.11 12.58 7.21
CA ASN A 340 31.09 13.91 6.62
C ASN A 340 30.85 14.96 7.72
N ASP A 341 31.89 15.68 8.11
CA ASP A 341 31.81 16.71 9.15
C ASP A 341 31.21 18.04 8.66
N ASN A 342 30.98 18.19 7.34
CA ASN A 342 30.50 19.44 6.73
C ASN A 342 29.04 19.33 6.28
N LEU A 343 28.15 18.98 7.22
CA LEU A 343 26.71 18.93 6.95
C LEU A 343 26.05 20.30 7.12
N SER A 344 25.14 20.63 6.22
CA SER A 344 24.22 21.76 6.44
C SER A 344 23.37 21.52 7.68
N LEU A 345 22.97 22.58 8.39
CA LEU A 345 22.10 22.48 9.57
C LEU A 345 20.82 21.67 9.29
N ALA A 346 20.21 21.85 8.12
CA ALA A 346 19.02 21.11 7.71
C ALA A 346 19.28 19.60 7.59
N ALA A 347 20.42 19.22 6.99
CA ALA A 347 20.82 17.82 6.88
C ALA A 347 21.16 17.22 8.25
N LEU A 348 21.91 17.94 9.09
CA LEU A 348 22.29 17.51 10.43
C LEU A 348 21.06 17.29 11.33
N ARG A 349 20.08 18.19 11.26
CA ARG A 349 18.78 18.03 11.94
C ARG A 349 18.05 16.79 11.46
N SER A 350 18.00 16.56 10.15
CA SER A 350 17.33 15.37 9.58
C SER A 350 18.00 14.07 10.05
N VAL A 351 19.33 14.01 10.04
CA VAL A 351 20.13 12.88 10.54
C VAL A 351 19.81 12.62 12.02
N LEU A 352 19.90 13.66 12.87
CA LEU A 352 19.64 13.54 14.31
C LEU A 352 18.19 13.17 14.66
N GLN A 353 17.22 13.56 13.84
CA GLN A 353 15.82 13.13 14.02
C GLN A 353 15.64 11.65 13.66
N GLY A 354 16.24 11.20 12.57
CA GLY A 354 16.14 9.80 12.13
C GLY A 354 17.04 8.83 12.93
N TYR A 355 18.08 9.33 13.58
CA TYR A 355 18.98 8.57 14.44
C TYR A 355 18.61 8.72 15.92
N ARG A 356 17.88 7.72 16.44
CA ARG A 356 17.43 7.62 17.85
C ARG A 356 16.68 8.86 18.37
N ASN A 357 16.11 9.67 17.48
CA ASN A 357 15.46 10.93 17.79
C ASN A 357 16.34 11.88 18.65
N ARG A 358 17.66 11.84 18.45
CA ARG A 358 18.63 12.62 19.23
C ARG A 358 18.38 14.11 19.16
N TYR A 359 17.86 14.64 18.04
CA TYR A 359 17.50 16.06 17.93
C TYR A 359 16.50 16.49 19.01
N ALA A 360 15.42 15.72 19.19
CA ALA A 360 14.42 16.02 20.21
C ALA A 360 15.01 15.86 21.62
N ALA A 361 15.82 14.81 21.84
CA ALA A 361 16.46 14.59 23.14
C ALA A 361 17.38 15.75 23.54
N ILE A 362 18.23 16.22 22.62
CA ILE A 362 19.11 17.39 22.84
C ILE A 362 18.27 18.64 23.09
N LYS A 363 17.26 18.90 22.25
CA LYS A 363 16.36 20.03 22.45
C LYS A 363 15.74 20.02 23.84
N HIS A 364 15.21 18.87 24.28
CA HIS A 364 14.59 18.74 25.59
C HIS A 364 15.57 18.98 26.73
N ALA A 365 16.76 18.39 26.67
CA ALA A 365 17.81 18.59 27.68
C ALA A 365 18.28 20.05 27.75
N VAL A 366 18.44 20.72 26.60
CA VAL A 366 18.80 22.14 26.58
C VAL A 366 17.69 23.00 27.17
N THR A 367 16.42 22.74 26.82
CA THR A 367 15.28 23.51 27.34
C THR A 367 14.97 23.29 28.82
N GLU A 368 15.68 22.36 29.47
CA GLU A 368 15.63 22.20 30.92
C GLU A 368 16.37 23.35 31.65
N THR A 369 17.44 23.88 31.04
CA THR A 369 18.25 24.96 31.63
C THR A 369 18.15 26.28 30.86
N GLU A 370 18.00 26.23 29.54
CA GLU A 370 17.99 27.40 28.67
C GLU A 370 16.57 27.73 28.16
N PRO A 371 16.20 29.02 28.03
CA PRO A 371 14.85 29.41 27.63
C PRO A 371 14.52 29.10 26.16
N VAL A 372 15.53 28.99 25.28
CA VAL A 372 15.36 28.74 23.84
C VAL A 372 16.43 27.79 23.35
N PHE A 373 16.03 26.79 22.57
CA PHE A 373 16.96 25.93 21.84
C PHE A 373 17.41 26.61 20.55
N ARG A 374 18.68 27.03 20.52
CA ARG A 374 19.36 27.57 19.34
C ARG A 374 19.89 26.44 18.46
N ASP A 375 19.14 26.08 17.42
CA ASP A 375 19.52 24.93 16.57
C ASP A 375 20.78 25.18 15.74
N ASP A 376 21.10 26.44 15.45
CA ASP A 376 22.32 26.86 14.76
C ASP A 376 23.61 26.41 15.46
N LEU A 377 23.62 26.30 16.79
CA LEU A 377 24.79 25.83 17.55
C LEU A 377 25.11 24.35 17.31
N LEU A 378 24.22 23.57 16.68
CA LEU A 378 24.52 22.19 16.29
C LEU A 378 25.70 22.12 15.31
N THR A 379 25.92 23.14 14.48
CA THR A 379 27.05 23.15 13.55
C THR A 379 28.40 23.42 14.22
N ASP A 380 28.40 23.87 15.48
CA ASP A 380 29.61 24.16 16.24
C ASP A 380 30.12 22.94 17.03
N VAL A 381 29.31 21.88 17.11
CA VAL A 381 29.65 20.61 17.77
C VAL A 381 30.10 19.60 16.73
N SER A 382 31.14 18.82 17.03
CA SER A 382 31.60 17.79 16.09
C SER A 382 30.49 16.77 15.84
N VAL A 383 30.39 16.32 14.58
CA VAL A 383 29.31 15.42 14.19
C VAL A 383 29.42 14.07 14.90
N LEU A 384 30.65 13.60 15.16
CA LEU A 384 30.88 12.41 15.95
C LEU A 384 30.33 12.56 17.37
N ASP A 385 30.62 13.67 18.05
CA ASP A 385 30.14 13.91 19.42
C ASP A 385 28.61 14.01 19.45
N LEU A 386 28.02 14.68 18.45
CA LEU A 386 26.57 14.73 18.28
C LEU A 386 25.92 13.35 18.15
N MET A 387 26.62 12.36 17.61
CA MET A 387 26.14 10.98 17.50
C MET A 387 26.42 10.13 18.74
N THR A 388 27.55 10.33 19.42
CA THR A 388 28.06 9.39 20.43
C THR A 388 28.00 9.88 21.86
N GLU A 389 28.09 11.19 22.12
CA GLU A 389 28.13 11.72 23.48
C GLU A 389 26.76 11.58 24.19
N PRO A 390 26.72 11.48 25.52
CA PRO A 390 25.47 11.59 26.27
C PRO A 390 24.78 12.93 26.01
N VAL A 391 23.45 12.90 25.87
CA VAL A 391 22.63 14.09 25.57
C VAL A 391 22.84 15.20 26.62
N ASN A 392 23.01 14.84 27.88
CA ASN A 392 23.23 15.81 28.96
C ASN A 392 24.58 16.54 28.84
N LEU A 393 25.62 15.87 28.31
CA LEU A 393 26.90 16.53 28.05
C LEU A 393 26.81 17.43 26.81
N LEU A 394 26.07 17.02 25.78
CA LEU A 394 25.83 17.86 24.61
C LEU A 394 25.08 19.15 24.96
N ALA A 395 24.14 19.08 25.91
CA ALA A 395 23.38 20.25 26.35
C ALA A 395 24.28 21.35 26.97
N GLU A 396 25.46 21.00 27.51
CA GLU A 396 26.42 21.97 28.05
C GLU A 396 26.93 22.96 26.98
N HIS A 397 26.95 22.58 25.69
CA HIS A 397 27.33 23.49 24.61
C HIS A 397 26.35 24.66 24.41
N TRP A 398 25.15 24.58 25.00
CA TRP A 398 24.13 25.64 24.96
C TRP A 398 24.15 26.54 26.19
N ARG A 399 24.97 26.24 27.21
CA ARG A 399 25.10 27.11 28.38
C ARG A 399 25.91 28.34 28.03
N SER A 400 25.34 29.51 28.27
CA SER A 400 25.98 30.82 28.13
C SER A 400 26.53 31.35 29.44
#